data_AF-A0A8T7DR50-F1
#
_entry.id   AF-A0A8T7DR50-F1
#
_cell.length_a   1.000
_cell.length_b   1.000
_cell.length_c   1.000
_cell.angle_alpha   90.00
_cell.angle_beta   90.00
_cell.angle_gamma   90.00
#
_symmetry.space_group_name_H-M   'P 1'
#
loop_
_entity.id
_entity.type
_entity.pdbx_description
1 polymer ?
#
loop_
_entity_poly.entity_id
_entity_poly.type
_entity_poly.pdbx_seq_one_letter_code
_entity_poly.pdbx_strand_id
1 'polypeptide(L)' 'MNRGRGRALTFHGEAYYQAYLQGIEEADQRFGAQCLAYCLMGNHYHLLIKT' A
#
# COMPACT_ATOMS: atom_id res chain seq x y z
N MET A 1 -1.40 -12.25 2.51
CA MET A 1 -0.02 -11.81 2.82
C MET A 1 0.33 -10.70 1.84
N ASN A 2 0.68 -9.50 2.32
CA ASN A 2 0.92 -8.31 1.49
C ASN A 2 2.32 -8.31 0.88
N ARG A 3 2.56 -9.21 -0.09
CA ARG A 3 3.88 -9.47 -0.66
C ARG A 3 3.77 -10.07 -2.06
N GLY A 4 4.67 -9.68 -2.95
CA GLY A 4 4.77 -10.20 -4.30
C GLY A 4 4.99 -11.72 -4.33
N ARG A 5 4.31 -12.39 -5.25
CA ARG A 5 4.42 -13.84 -5.43
C ARG A 5 5.86 -14.24 -5.71
N GLY A 6 6.37 -15.25 -5.01
CA GLY A 6 7.76 -15.68 -5.16
C GLY A 6 8.80 -14.61 -4.81
N ARG A 7 8.45 -13.62 -3.95
CA ARG A 7 9.28 -12.44 -3.63
C ARG A 7 9.50 -11.47 -4.80
N ALA A 8 8.73 -11.60 -5.87
CA ALA A 8 8.79 -10.68 -7.00
C ALA A 8 8.48 -9.24 -6.59
N LEU A 9 9.03 -8.29 -7.34
CA LEU A 9 8.69 -6.88 -7.17
C LEU A 9 7.19 -6.67 -7.38
N THR A 10 6.63 -5.86 -6.50
CA THR A 10 5.26 -5.33 -6.56
C THR A 10 5.29 -3.90 -7.08
N PHE A 11 6.30 -3.13 -6.68
CA PHE A 11 6.52 -1.76 -7.16
C PHE A 11 7.75 -1.75 -8.07
N HIS A 12 7.53 -1.50 -9.36
CA HIS A 12 8.59 -1.52 -10.38
C HIS A 12 9.24 -0.14 -10.60
N GLY A 13 8.72 0.88 -9.94
CA GLY A 13 9.20 2.26 -10.04
C GLY A 13 8.32 3.19 -9.22
N GLU A 14 8.72 4.45 -9.12
CA GLU A 14 8.09 5.45 -8.26
C GLU A 14 6.59 5.64 -8.54
N ALA A 15 6.17 5.60 -9.80
CA ALA A 15 4.76 5.73 -10.19
C ALA A 15 3.85 4.67 -9.52
N TYR A 16 4.36 3.48 -9.26
CA TYR A 16 3.60 2.41 -8.60
C TYR A 16 3.36 2.73 -7.12
N TYR A 17 4.35 3.34 -6.44
CA TYR A 17 4.20 3.76 -5.06
C TYR A 17 3.16 4.88 -4.94
N GLN A 18 3.19 5.85 -5.85
CA GLN A 18 2.23 6.96 -5.85
C GLN A 18 0.80 6.48 -6.12
N ALA A 19 0.60 5.62 -7.12
CA ALA A 19 -0.70 5.02 -7.41
C ALA A 19 -1.24 4.21 -6.22
N TYR A 20 -0.36 3.52 -5.49
CA TYR A 20 -0.74 2.76 -4.30
C TYR A 20 -1.17 3.65 -3.13
N LEU A 21 -0.43 4.74 -2.89
CA LEU A 21 -0.79 5.73 -1.86
C LEU A 21 -2.12 6.42 -2.19
N GLN A 22 -2.36 6.75 -3.46
CA GLN A 22 -3.65 7.28 -3.91
C GLN A 22 -4.79 6.29 -3.63
N GLY A 23 -4.59 5.00 -3.90
CA GLY A 23 -5.59 3.98 -3.58
C GLY A 23 -5.88 3.83 -2.08
N ILE A 24 -4.88 4.07 -1.21
CA ILE A 24 -5.09 4.09 0.25
C ILE A 24 -5.94 5.30 0.65
N GLU A 25 -5.67 6.47 0.09
CA GLU A 25 -6.46 7.68 0.33
C GLU A 25 -7.92 7.50 -0.12
N GLU A 26 -8.14 6.93 -1.31
CA GLU A 26 -9.48 6.60 -1.79
C GLU A 26 -10.20 5.59 -0.87
N ALA A 27 -9.46 4.63 -0.30
CA ALA A 27 -10.03 3.67 0.64
C ALA A 27 -10.44 4.31 1.97
N ASP A 28 -9.67 5.27 2.48
CA ASP A 28 -10.04 6.06 3.66
C ASP A 28 -11.32 6.84 3.39
N GLN A 29 -11.38 7.58 2.27
CA GLN A 29 -12.55 8.39 1.91
C GLN A 29 -13.83 7.57 1.72
N ARG A 30 -13.72 6.37 1.14
CA ARG A 30 -14.88 5.54 0.80
C ARG A 30 -15.34 4.63 1.93
N PHE A 31 -14.40 4.16 2.74
CA PHE A 31 -14.65 3.08 3.70
C PHE A 31 -14.26 3.44 5.14
N GLY A 32 -13.70 4.63 5.39
CA GLY A 32 -13.18 5.02 6.71
C GLY A 32 -11.95 4.22 7.12
N ALA A 33 -11.25 3.58 6.18
CA ALA A 33 -10.08 2.75 6.42
C ALA A 33 -8.83 3.62 6.65
N GLN A 34 -8.80 4.32 7.78
CA GLN A 34 -7.82 5.35 8.06
C GLN A 34 -6.40 4.75 8.21
N CYS A 35 -5.49 5.10 7.31
CA CYS A 35 -4.11 4.62 7.35
C CYS A 35 -3.25 5.53 8.24
N LEU A 36 -2.90 5.05 9.44
CA LEU A 36 -2.13 5.81 10.42
C LEU A 36 -0.62 5.79 10.14
N ALA A 37 -0.12 4.70 9.56
CA ALA A 37 1.29 4.56 9.19
C ALA A 37 1.45 3.50 8.09
N TYR A 38 2.50 3.64 7.28
CA TYR A 38 2.83 2.67 6.23
C TYR A 38 4.34 2.49 6.07
N CYS A 39 4.74 1.34 5.54
CA CYS A 39 6.09 1.07 5.04
C CYS A 39 5.97 0.33 3.70
N LEU A 40 6.51 0.92 2.63
CA LEU A 40 6.44 0.38 1.27
C LEU A 40 7.85 -0.06 0.83
N MET A 41 8.01 -1.34 0.49
CA MET A 41 9.24 -1.92 -0.04
C MET A 41 8.96 -2.53 -1.40
N GLY A 42 9.99 -2.68 -2.24
CA GLY A 42 9.81 -3.11 -3.63
C GLY A 42 8.98 -4.37 -3.83
N ASN A 43 9.00 -5.33 -2.89
CA ASN A 43 8.27 -6.61 -3.00
C ASN A 43 7.23 -6.86 -1.89
N HIS A 44 7.01 -5.94 -0.96
CA HIS A 44 5.99 -6.08 0.10
C HIS A 44 5.69 -4.75 0.81
N TYR A 45 4.61 -4.71 1.58
CA TYR A 45 4.20 -3.51 2.30
C TYR A 45 3.50 -3.83 3.62
N HIS A 46 3.52 -2.86 4.53
CA HIS A 46 2.87 -2.91 5.83
C HIS A 46 2.01 -1.66 6.01
N LEU A 47 0.78 -1.83 6.50
CA LEU A 47 -0.16 -0.75 6.80
C LEU A 47 -0.63 -0.89 8.26
N LEU A 48 -0.71 0.23 8.97
CA LEU A 48 -1.42 0.34 10.23
C LEU A 48 -2.75 1.04 9.95
N ILE A 49 -3.84 0.28 10.00
CA ILE A 49 -5.19 0.77 9.70
C ILE A 49 -6.00 0.89 10.99
N LYS A 50 -6.76 1.98 11.11
CA LYS A 50 -7.82 2.15 12.11
C LYS A 50 -9.17 1.95 11.40
N THR A 51 -10.06 1.20 12.05
CA THR A 51 -11.42 0.91 11.60
C THR A 51 -12.43 1.28 12.67
#